data_AF-A0A7K3BFY1-F1
#
_entry.id   AF-A0A7K3BFY1-F1
#
_cell.length_a   1.000
_cell.length_b   1.000
_cell.length_c   1.000
_cell.angle_alpha   90.00
_cell.angle_beta   90.00
_cell.angle_gamma   90.00
#
_symmetry.space_group_name_H-M   'P 1'
#
loop_
_entity.id
_entity.type
_entity.pdbx_description
1 polymer ?
#
loop_
_entity_poly.entity_id
_entity_poly.type
_entity_poly.pdbx_seq_one_letter_code
_entity_poly.pdbx_strand_id
1 'polypeptide(L)' 'MNDLLSVEVTESGPCLVARVHGTMDYVSQPELLGRLTQVIDRAERAVVLNLAGVSFCDSAGLNVLLGPP' A
#
# COMPACT_ATOMS: atom_id res chain seq x y z
N MET A 1 12.67 -16.72 3.29
CA MET A 1 13.38 -15.48 2.90
C MET A 1 12.36 -14.38 3.13
N ASN A 2 12.52 -13.54 4.16
CA ASN A 2 11.51 -12.53 4.51
C ASN A 2 11.51 -11.44 3.44
N ASP A 3 10.43 -11.35 2.66
CA ASP A 3 10.22 -10.26 1.72
C ASP A 3 9.48 -9.14 2.46
N LEU A 4 10.25 -8.24 3.06
CA LEU A 4 9.73 -7.20 3.96
C LEU A 4 8.89 -6.18 3.20
N LEU A 5 7.77 -5.76 3.79
CA LEU A 5 6.91 -4.71 3.25
C LEU A 5 7.70 -3.39 3.18
N SER A 6 7.62 -2.71 2.03
CA SER A 6 8.02 -1.31 1.91
C SER A 6 7.03 -0.53 1.06
N VAL A 7 6.88 0.77 1.37
CA VAL A 7 6.02 1.70 0.65
C VAL A 7 6.80 2.96 0.31
N GLU A 8 7.03 3.19 -0.97
CA GLU A 8 7.65 4.41 -1.49
C GLU A 8 6.57 5.31 -2.07
N VAL A 9 6.66 6.62 -1.81
CA VAL A 9 5.66 7.59 -2.25
C VAL A 9 6.33 8.62 -3.15
N THR A 10 5.75 8.83 -4.33
CA THR A 10 6.22 9.82 -5.30
C THR A 10 5.06 10.65 -5.82
N GLU A 11 5.32 11.90 -6.16
CA GLU A 11 4.36 12.75 -6.87
C GLU A 11 4.42 12.46 -8.37
N SER A 12 3.26 12.37 -9.01
CA SER A 12 3.14 12.22 -10.46
C SER A 12 1.97 13.05 -10.97
N GLY A 13 2.27 14.30 -11.36
CA GLY A 13 1.24 15.26 -11.74
C GLY A 13 0.28 15.52 -10.57
N PRO A 14 -1.05 15.42 -10.76
CA PRO A 14 -2.01 15.67 -9.69
C PRO A 14 -2.16 14.51 -8.69
N CYS A 15 -1.43 13.40 -8.85
CA CYS A 15 -1.61 12.18 -8.05
C CYS A 15 -0.37 11.86 -7.20
N LEU A 16 -0.60 11.22 -6.06
CA LEU A 16 0.46 10.48 -5.35
C LEU A 16 0.50 9.04 -5.85
N VAL A 17 1.70 8.51 -6.10
CA VAL A 17 1.93 7.11 -6.44
C VAL A 17 2.58 6.43 -5.25
N ALA A 18 1.86 5.50 -4.62
CA ALA A 18 2.38 4.62 -3.58
C ALA A 18 2.83 3.30 -4.22
N ARG A 19 4.14 3.08 -4.28
CA ARG A 19 4.73 1.83 -4.77
C ARG A 19 4.95 0.89 -3.60
N VAL A 20 4.32 -0.28 -3.65
CA VAL A 20 4.39 -1.31 -2.61
C VAL A 20 5.29 -2.44 -3.09
N HIS A 21 6.20 -2.86 -2.22
CA HIS A 21 7.04 -4.03 -2.41
C HIS A 21 6.89 -4.98 -1.22
N GLY A 22 7.20 -6.26 -1.43
CA GLY A 22 7.16 -7.28 -0.39
C GLY A 22 5.87 -8.10 -0.40
N THR A 23 5.47 -8.61 0.76
CA THR A 23 4.25 -9.39 0.93
C THR A 23 3.10 -8.53 1.48
N MET A 24 1.90 -8.75 0.95
CA MET A 24 0.64 -8.24 1.48
C MET A 24 -0.11 -9.39 2.15
N ASP A 25 0.09 -9.56 3.44
CA ASP A 25 -0.46 -10.68 4.20
C ASP A 25 -0.99 -10.23 5.57
N TYR A 26 -1.51 -11.19 6.34
CA TYR A 26 -2.00 -10.93 7.70
C TYR A 26 -0.96 -10.26 8.63
N VAL A 27 0.34 -10.54 8.43
CA VAL A 27 1.43 -9.96 9.24
C VAL A 27 1.71 -8.52 8.83
N SER A 28 1.75 -8.23 7.53
CA SER A 28 2.06 -6.89 7.00
C SER A 28 0.86 -5.94 6.95
N GLN A 29 -0.37 -6.46 7.04
CA GLN A 29 -1.62 -5.70 6.97
C GLN A 29 -1.65 -4.44 7.87
N PRO A 30 -1.32 -4.50 9.18
CA PRO A 30 -1.41 -3.33 10.04
C PRO A 30 -0.46 -2.21 9.62
N GLU A 31 0.76 -2.57 9.18
CA GLU A 31 1.73 -1.60 8.67
C GLU A 31 1.24 -0.98 7.35
N LEU A 32 0.79 -1.82 6.42
CA LEU A 32 0.31 -1.35 5.12
C LEU A 32 -0.88 -0.40 5.28
N LEU A 33 -1.85 -0.73 6.13
CA LEU A 33 -3.00 0.14 6.39
C LEU A 33 -2.54 1.52 6.90
N GLY A 34 -1.65 1.55 7.89
CA GLY A 34 -1.13 2.81 8.42
C GLY A 34 -0.40 3.65 7.37
N ARG A 35 0.41 3.02 6.51
CA ARG A 35 1.11 3.71 5.41
C ARG A 35 0.14 4.25 4.37
N LEU A 36 -0.83 3.46 3.93
CA LEU A 36 -1.79 3.89 2.91
C LEU A 36 -2.71 5.00 3.41
N THR A 37 -3.17 4.95 4.67
CA THR A 37 -3.93 6.05 5.28
C THR A 37 -3.12 7.35 5.24
N GLN A 38 -1.83 7.32 5.60
CA GLN A 38 -0.96 8.50 5.52
C GLN A 38 -0.80 9.05 4.09
N VAL A 39 -0.79 8.18 3.08
CA VAL A 39 -0.72 8.62 1.67
C VAL A 39 -2.04 9.24 1.23
N ILE A 40 -3.16 8.61 1.60
CA ILE A 40 -4.51 9.10 1.28
C ILE A 40 -4.75 10.47 1.91
N ASP A 41 -4.37 10.65 3.18
CA ASP A 41 -4.53 11.93 3.90
C ASP A 41 -3.71 13.08 3.28
N ARG A 42 -2.60 12.75 2.59
CA ARG A 42 -1.73 13.73 1.92
C ARG A 42 -2.12 14.00 0.47
N ALA A 43 -2.86 13.10 -0.17
CA ALA A 43 -3.14 13.20 -1.59
C ALA A 43 -4.22 14.27 -1.86
N GLU A 44 -3.90 15.25 -2.70
CA GLU A 44 -4.86 16.32 -3.03
C GLU A 44 -6.00 15.85 -3.95
N ARG A 45 -5.74 14.83 -4.79
CA ARG A 45 -6.70 14.37 -5.80
C ARG A 45 -6.90 12.87 -5.83
N ALA A 46 -5.83 12.10 -5.95
CA ALA A 46 -5.92 10.65 -6.09
C ALA A 46 -4.61 9.98 -5.65
N VAL A 47 -4.74 8.73 -5.23
CA VAL A 47 -3.63 7.82 -4.97
C VAL A 47 -3.63 6.71 -6.02
N VAL A 48 -2.51 6.53 -6.70
CA VAL A 48 -2.24 5.37 -7.54
C VAL A 48 -1.45 4.38 -6.72
N LEU A 49 -2.00 3.18 -6.53
CA LEU A 49 -1.31 2.10 -5.85
C LEU A 49 -0.60 1.22 -6.89
N ASN A 50 0.73 1.23 -6.86
CA ASN A 50 1.56 0.38 -7.73
C ASN A 50 1.98 -0.86 -6.96
N LEU A 51 1.36 -2.00 -7.31
CA LEU A 51 1.61 -3.30 -6.70
C LEU A 51 2.54 -4.20 -7.52
N ALA A 52 3.21 -3.69 -8.56
CA ALA A 52 4.11 -4.50 -9.39
C ALA A 52 5.31 -5.09 -8.62
N GLY A 53 5.63 -4.53 -7.45
CA GLY A 53 6.66 -5.02 -6.53
C GLY A 53 6.16 -6.02 -5.48
N VAL A 54 4.86 -6.31 -5.44
CA VAL A 54 4.27 -7.24 -4.46
C VAL A 54 4.44 -8.66 -4.97
N SER A 55 5.13 -9.48 -4.19
CA SER A 55 5.45 -10.87 -4.55
C SER A 55 4.36 -11.86 -4.12
N PHE A 56 3.55 -11.50 -3.13
CA PHE A 56 2.48 -12.32 -2.58
C PHE A 56 1.38 -11.44 -1.98
N CYS A 57 0.12 -11.85 -2.17
CA CYS A 57 -1.03 -11.19 -1.60
C CYS A 57 -2.09 -12.23 -1.18
N ASP A 58 -2.47 -12.25 0.10
CA ASP A 58 -3.59 -13.07 0.59
C ASP A 58 -4.87 -12.23 0.79
N SER A 59 -5.92 -12.84 1.33
CA SER A 59 -7.19 -12.15 1.58
C SER A 59 -7.10 -11.07 2.65
N ALA A 60 -6.21 -11.22 3.64
CA ALA A 60 -5.99 -10.22 4.68
C ALA A 60 -5.30 -8.98 4.08
N GLY A 61 -4.29 -9.19 3.23
CA GLY A 61 -3.64 -8.14 2.45
C GLY A 61 -4.60 -7.40 1.52
N LEU A 62 -5.48 -8.11 0.80
CA LEU A 62 -6.51 -7.50 -0.06
C LEU A 62 -7.51 -6.67 0.74
N ASN A 63 -7.88 -7.11 1.95
CA ASN A 63 -8.87 -6.42 2.77
C ASN A 63 -8.43 -5.00 3.17
N VAL A 64 -7.12 -4.75 3.23
CA VAL A 64 -6.57 -3.40 3.45
C VAL A 64 -7.06 -2.40 2.41
N LEU A 65 -7.24 -2.83 1.16
CA LEU A 65 -7.66 -1.97 0.05
C LEU A 65 -9.15 -1.60 0.11
N LEU A 66 -9.93 -2.37 0.86
CA LEU A 66 -11.36 -2.12 1.06
C LEU A 66 -11.61 -1.15 2.23
N GLY A 67 -10.58 -0.90 3.05
CA GLY A 67 -10.68 -0.12 4.27
C GLY A 67 -11.22 -0.93 5.45
N PRO A 68 -11.13 -0.37 6.68
CA PRO A 68 -11.85 -0.93 7.83
C PRO A 68 -13.37 -0.88 7.58
N PRO A 69 -14.16 -1.80 8.17
CA PRO A 69 -15.62 -1.69 8.17
C PRO A 69 -16.11 -0.41 8.87
#